data_AF-A0A426QIH4-F1
#
_entry.id   AF-A0A426QIH4-F1
#
_cell.length_a   1.000
_cell.length_b   1.000
_cell.length_c   1.000
_cell.angle_alpha   90.00
_cell.angle_beta   90.00
_cell.angle_gamma   90.00
#
_symmetry.space_group_name_H-M   'P 1'
#
loop_
_entity.id
_entity.type
_entity.pdbx_description
1 polymer ?
#
loop_
_entity_poly.entity_id
_entity_poly.type
_entity_poly.pdbx_seq_one_letter_code
_entity_poly.pdbx_strand_id
1 'polypeptide(L)'
;MFMFEPRDIGWWYWLATVILLSVGLAGWPQAFALAIALTVLQLLHYMLREKSIEAFPVQVRIGYLLLLLLAWPEPLQWIYWIPAIGTWAQVIFGYCTMARLVSLLPWNRRETFSWALVRRTFLSPPVRGNVLQGHAPLD
;
A
#
# COMPACT_ATOMS: atom_id res chain seq x y z
N MET A 1 -12.56 1.39 -12.93
CA MET A 1 -13.11 2.57 -12.24
C MET A 1 -11.92 3.40 -11.78
N PHE A 2 -11.80 4.65 -12.18
CA PHE A 2 -10.70 5.51 -11.74
C PHE A 2 -10.96 6.02 -10.31
N MET A 3 -9.96 5.91 -9.44
CA MET A 3 -10.00 6.31 -8.05
C MET A 3 -9.33 7.68 -7.90
N PHE A 4 -10.13 8.72 -7.73
CA PHE A 4 -9.65 10.07 -7.48
C PHE A 4 -10.30 10.58 -6.19
N GLU A 5 -9.50 10.70 -5.13
CA GLU A 5 -9.96 11.03 -3.78
C GLU A 5 -9.13 12.18 -3.18
N PRO A 6 -9.29 13.42 -3.68
CA PRO A 6 -8.46 14.55 -3.27
C PRO A 6 -8.68 14.98 -1.81
N ARG A 7 -9.76 14.52 -1.18
CA ARG A 7 -10.06 14.77 0.25
C ARG A 7 -9.40 13.76 1.19
N ASP A 8 -8.89 12.64 0.66
CA ASP A 8 -8.19 11.64 1.48
C ASP A 8 -6.68 11.90 1.48
N ILE A 9 -6.13 12.21 2.65
CA ILE A 9 -4.69 12.36 2.85
C ILE A 9 -3.92 11.09 2.49
N GLY A 10 -4.52 9.91 2.67
CA GLY A 10 -3.96 8.63 2.26
C GLY A 10 -3.67 8.58 0.77
N TRP A 11 -4.59 9.07 -0.06
CA TRP A 11 -4.41 9.11 -1.51
C TRP A 11 -3.23 10.00 -1.91
N TRP A 12 -3.10 11.18 -1.30
CA TRP A 12 -1.98 12.10 -1.54
C TRP A 12 -0.64 11.51 -1.16
N TYR A 13 -0.59 10.79 -0.03
CA TYR A 13 0.61 10.08 0.37
C TYR A 13 1.06 9.04 -0.66
N TRP A 14 0.12 8.24 -1.18
CA TRP A 14 0.42 7.24 -2.21
C TRP A 14 0.82 7.88 -3.53
N LEU A 15 0.19 9.00 -3.92
CA LEU A 15 0.58 9.77 -5.09
C LEU A 15 2.02 10.31 -4.97
N ALA A 16 2.36 10.95 -3.86
CA ALA A 16 3.72 11.44 -3.63
C ALA A 16 4.74 10.30 -3.64
N THR A 17 4.39 9.16 -3.06
CA THR A 17 5.23 7.95 -3.05
C THR A 17 5.47 7.45 -4.47
N VAL A 18 4.44 7.31 -5.30
CA VAL A 18 4.59 6.78 -6.66
C VAL A 18 5.37 7.72 -7.59
N ILE A 19 5.27 9.04 -7.37
CA ILE A 19 6.10 10.02 -8.07
C ILE A 19 7.57 9.81 -7.70
N LEU A 20 7.91 9.69 -6.41
CA LEU A 20 9.27 9.42 -5.97
C LEU A 20 9.81 8.09 -6.52
N LEU A 21 8.97 7.05 -6.54
CA LEU A 21 9.34 5.77 -7.14
C LEU A 21 9.60 5.88 -8.65
N SER A 22 8.78 6.64 -9.36
CA SER A 22 8.95 6.85 -10.81
C SER A 22 10.23 7.64 -11.11
N VAL A 23 10.54 8.64 -10.29
CA VAL A 23 11.78 9.42 -10.37
C VAL A 23 13.01 8.55 -10.07
N GLY A 24 12.89 7.61 -9.12
CA GLY A 24 13.96 6.65 -8.85
C GLY A 24 14.21 5.70 -10.01
N LEU A 25 13.15 5.19 -10.65
CA LEU A 25 13.25 4.39 -11.87
C LEU A 25 13.79 5.19 -13.07
N ALA A 26 13.53 6.50 -13.12
CA ALA A 26 14.08 7.40 -14.14
C ALA A 26 15.59 7.69 -13.96
N GLY A 27 16.24 7.10 -12.95
CA GLY A 27 17.69 7.15 -12.78
C GLY A 27 18.17 8.12 -11.70
N TRP A 28 17.31 8.58 -10.79
CA TRP A 28 17.72 9.34 -9.59
C TRP A 28 17.62 8.48 -8.31
N PRO A 29 18.68 7.74 -7.92
CA PRO A 29 18.61 6.73 -6.85
C PRO A 29 18.14 7.28 -5.50
N GLN A 30 18.47 8.53 -5.19
CA GLN A 30 18.08 9.20 -3.95
C GLN A 30 16.56 9.33 -3.82
N ALA A 31 15.80 9.34 -4.92
CA ALA A 31 14.34 9.38 -4.87
C ALA A 31 13.75 8.11 -4.23
N PHE A 32 14.42 6.96 -4.33
CA PHE A 32 14.02 5.75 -3.61
C PHE A 32 14.19 5.90 -2.09
N ALA A 33 15.29 6.53 -1.65
CA ALA A 33 15.50 6.92 -0.26
C ALA A 33 14.38 7.80 0.28
N LEU A 34 13.99 8.79 -0.52
CA LEU A 34 12.89 9.68 -0.18
C LEU A 34 11.55 8.95 -0.14
N ALA A 35 11.29 7.99 -1.02
CA ALA A 35 10.07 7.17 -0.98
C ALA A 35 9.99 6.32 0.30
N ILE A 36 11.12 5.74 0.74
CA ILE A 36 11.19 5.04 2.03
C ILE A 36 10.94 6.00 3.19
N ALA A 37 11.64 7.13 3.23
CA ALA A 37 11.47 8.12 4.29
C ALA A 37 10.02 8.61 4.37
N LEU A 38 9.40 8.91 3.24
CA LEU A 38 7.98 9.28 3.18
C LEU A 38 7.08 8.17 3.69
N THR A 39 7.35 6.91 3.35
CA THR A 39 6.58 5.76 3.84
C THR A 39 6.70 5.60 5.37
N VAL A 40 7.88 5.86 5.94
CA VAL A 40 8.07 5.88 7.40
C VAL A 40 7.21 6.98 8.03
N LEU A 41 7.22 8.20 7.47
CA LEU A 41 6.39 9.30 7.96
C LEU A 41 4.88 8.97 7.90
N GLN A 42 4.43 8.35 6.80
CA GLN A 42 3.06 7.87 6.67
C GLN A 42 2.71 6.85 7.74
N LEU A 43 3.58 5.88 7.97
CA LEU A 43 3.39 4.83 8.97
C LEU A 43 3.24 5.45 10.36
N LEU A 44 4.15 6.36 10.74
CA LEU A 44 4.10 7.06 12.02
C LEU A 44 2.81 7.88 12.17
N HIS A 45 2.41 8.63 11.14
CA HIS A 45 1.16 9.39 11.17
C HIS A 45 -0.05 8.46 11.40
N TYR A 46 -0.16 7.34 10.67
CA TYR A 46 -1.27 6.41 10.86
C TYR A 46 -1.21 5.66 12.19
N MET A 47 -0.03 5.32 12.71
CA MET A 47 0.09 4.74 14.05
C MET A 47 -0.42 5.71 15.13
N LEU A 48 -0.10 7.00 15.00
CA LEU A 48 -0.58 8.04 15.93
C LEU A 48 -2.09 8.30 15.79
N ARG A 49 -2.60 8.27 14.56
CA ARG A 49 -4.03 8.49 14.25
C ARG A 49 -4.90 7.33 14.74
N GLU A 50 -4.54 6.10 14.39
CA GLU A 50 -5.34 4.90 14.67
C GLU A 50 -5.11 4.37 16.10
N LYS A 51 -3.99 4.76 16.74
CA LYS A 51 -3.59 4.31 18.08
C LYS A 51 -3.53 2.78 18.23
N SER A 52 -3.40 2.06 17.12
CA SER A 52 -3.32 0.60 17.08
C SER A 52 -2.41 0.16 15.95
N ILE A 53 -1.46 -0.73 16.26
CA ILE A 53 -0.59 -1.37 15.27
C ILE A 53 -1.32 -2.43 14.45
N GLU A 54 -2.43 -2.95 14.99
CA GLU A 54 -3.30 -3.90 14.32
C GLU A 54 -4.30 -3.19 13.39
N ALA A 55 -4.34 -1.86 13.38
CA ALA A 55 -5.18 -1.13 12.43
C ALA A 55 -4.78 -1.47 10.99
N PHE A 56 -5.76 -1.81 10.17
CA PHE A 56 -5.52 -2.23 8.79
C PHE A 56 -4.67 -1.23 7.97
N PRO A 57 -4.91 0.10 8.01
CA PRO A 57 -4.06 1.07 7.30
C PRO A 57 -2.60 1.09 7.76
N VAL A 58 -2.33 0.73 9.03
CA VAL A 58 -0.99 0.61 9.60
C VAL A 58 -0.32 -0.66 9.08
N GLN A 59 -1.01 -1.81 9.12
CA GLN A 59 -0.49 -3.07 8.61
C GLN A 59 -0.10 -3.01 7.12
N VAL A 60 -0.91 -2.36 6.28
CA VAL A 60 -0.60 -2.17 4.85
C VAL A 60 0.69 -1.36 4.66
N ARG A 61 0.89 -0.30 5.47
CA ARG A 61 2.08 0.55 5.40
C ARG A 61 3.31 -0.15 5.92
N ILE A 62 3.19 -0.97 6.96
CA ILE A 62 4.28 -1.85 7.43
C ILE A 62 4.69 -2.80 6.30
N GLY A 63 3.74 -3.53 5.72
CA GLY A 63 4.03 -4.46 4.63
C GLY A 63 4.66 -3.78 3.42
N TYR A 64 4.18 -2.58 3.07
CA TYR A 64 4.74 -1.79 1.99
C TYR A 64 6.16 -1.30 2.29
N LEU A 65 6.42 -0.80 3.50
CA LEU A 65 7.76 -0.39 3.94
C LEU A 65 8.74 -1.56 3.87
N LEU A 66 8.33 -2.76 4.33
CA LEU A 66 9.14 -3.96 4.24
C LEU A 66 9.47 -4.32 2.79
N LEU A 67 8.52 -4.18 1.87
CA LEU A 67 8.75 -4.40 0.44
C LEU A 67 9.77 -3.40 -0.13
N LEU A 68 9.70 -2.12 0.24
CA LEU A 68 10.68 -1.12 -0.20
C LEU A 68 12.08 -1.43 0.35
N LEU A 69 12.18 -1.78 1.64
CA LEU A 69 13.45 -2.15 2.27
C LEU A 69 14.05 -3.42 1.65
N LEU A 70 13.22 -4.39 1.26
CA LEU A 70 13.65 -5.59 0.54
C LEU A 70 14.18 -5.26 -0.86
N ALA A 71 13.60 -4.27 -1.54
CA ALA A 71 14.03 -3.82 -2.86
C ALA A 71 15.24 -2.86 -2.83
N TRP A 72 15.75 -2.50 -1.65
CA TRP A 72 16.86 -1.56 -1.50
C TRP A 72 18.24 -2.11 -1.90
N PRO A 73 18.64 -3.32 -1.47
CA PRO A 73 19.93 -3.87 -1.84
C PRO A 73 20.02 -4.07 -3.35
N GLU A 74 21.17 -3.72 -3.95
CA GLU A 74 21.41 -3.82 -5.39
C GLU A 74 21.00 -5.17 -6.02
N PRO A 75 21.29 -6.34 -5.41
CA PRO A 75 20.88 -7.64 -5.98
C PRO A 75 19.36 -7.84 -6.06
N LEU A 76 18.58 -7.11 -5.26
CA LEU A 76 17.14 -7.21 -5.15
C LEU A 76 16.42 -6.00 -5.77
N GLN A 77 17.14 -5.06 -6.39
CA GLN A 77 16.54 -3.86 -6.98
C GLN A 77 15.55 -4.16 -8.10
N TRP A 78 15.60 -5.33 -8.74
CA TRP A 78 14.56 -5.73 -9.69
C TRP A 78 13.16 -5.80 -9.04
N ILE A 79 13.08 -6.04 -7.72
CA ILE A 79 11.85 -6.02 -6.93
C ILE A 79 11.22 -4.63 -6.93
N TYR A 80 11.98 -3.55 -7.12
CA TYR A 80 11.49 -2.16 -7.17
C TYR A 80 10.29 -1.99 -8.10
N TRP A 81 10.28 -2.69 -9.23
CA TRP A 81 9.17 -2.61 -10.18
C TRP A 81 7.83 -3.02 -9.55
N ILE A 82 7.83 -3.89 -8.55
CA ILE A 82 6.63 -4.37 -7.86
C ILE A 82 5.94 -3.21 -7.09
N PRO A 83 6.56 -2.50 -6.13
CA PRO A 83 5.94 -1.35 -5.49
C PRO A 83 5.65 -0.22 -6.49
N ALA A 84 6.47 0.02 -7.51
CA ALA A 84 6.19 1.08 -8.50
C ALA A 84 4.89 0.82 -9.27
N ILE A 85 4.72 -0.37 -9.86
CA ILE A 85 3.51 -0.75 -10.59
C ILE A 85 2.31 -0.87 -9.62
N GLY A 86 2.53 -1.49 -8.46
CA GLY A 86 1.49 -1.70 -7.45
C GLY A 86 0.93 -0.38 -6.91
N THR A 87 1.78 0.62 -6.65
CA THR A 87 1.32 1.92 -6.16
C THR A 87 0.63 2.73 -7.25
N TRP A 88 1.06 2.64 -8.51
CA TRP A 88 0.28 3.20 -9.63
C TRP A 88 -1.11 2.57 -9.72
N ALA A 89 -1.22 1.25 -9.61
CA ALA A 89 -2.50 0.55 -9.60
C ALA A 89 -3.39 1.00 -8.42
N GLN A 90 -2.80 1.25 -7.26
CA GLN A 90 -3.50 1.77 -6.10
C GLN A 90 -3.99 3.21 -6.30
N VAL A 91 -3.14 4.10 -6.78
CA VAL A 91 -3.49 5.52 -6.97
C VAL A 91 -4.56 5.69 -8.06
N ILE A 92 -4.45 4.93 -9.16
CA ILE A 92 -5.34 5.07 -10.33
C ILE A 92 -6.64 4.29 -10.16
N PHE A 93 -6.59 3.07 -9.61
CA PHE A 93 -7.74 2.17 -9.56
C PHE A 93 -8.21 1.84 -8.14
N GLY A 94 -7.50 2.27 -7.10
CA GLY A 94 -7.75 1.83 -5.72
C GLY A 94 -7.36 0.36 -5.48
N TYR A 95 -6.63 -0.26 -6.41
CA TYR A 95 -6.24 -1.65 -6.29
C TYR A 95 -4.87 -1.76 -5.60
N CYS A 96 -4.86 -2.23 -4.35
CA CYS A 96 -3.63 -2.49 -3.61
C CYS A 96 -3.41 -4.00 -3.37
N THR A 97 -2.38 -4.58 -3.98
CA THR A 97 -1.97 -5.97 -3.74
C THR A 97 -1.57 -6.20 -2.28
N MET A 98 -0.88 -5.24 -1.66
CA MET A 98 -0.47 -5.33 -0.26
C MET A 98 -1.69 -5.40 0.66
N ALA A 99 -2.71 -4.56 0.44
CA ALA A 99 -3.95 -4.62 1.19
C ALA A 99 -4.63 -6.00 1.09
N ARG A 100 -4.62 -6.61 -0.10
CA ARG A 100 -5.17 -7.96 -0.33
C ARG A 100 -4.37 -9.02 0.41
N LEU A 101 -3.04 -8.97 0.36
CA LEU A 101 -2.18 -9.89 1.12
C LEU A 101 -2.42 -9.76 2.63
N VAL A 102 -2.44 -8.53 3.14
CA VAL A 102 -2.67 -8.24 4.55
C VAL A 102 -4.06 -8.69 4.98
N SER A 103 -5.09 -8.56 4.15
CA SER A 103 -6.45 -9.03 4.47
C SER A 103 -6.56 -10.55 4.67
N LEU A 104 -5.64 -11.33 4.11
CA LEU A 104 -5.62 -12.80 4.24
C LEU A 104 -4.94 -13.30 5.52
N LEU A 105 -4.26 -12.41 6.26
CA LEU A 105 -3.60 -12.75 7.51
C LEU A 105 -4.62 -13.25 8.56
N PRO A 106 -4.24 -14.20 9.42
CA PRO A 106 -5.20 -14.91 10.27
C PRO A 106 -5.96 -14.00 11.25
N TRP A 107 -5.39 -12.87 11.64
CA TRP A 107 -6.03 -11.87 12.51
C TRP A 107 -6.92 -10.86 11.75
N ASN A 108 -6.80 -10.76 10.43
CA ASN A 108 -7.62 -9.85 9.61
C ASN A 108 -8.82 -10.53 8.93
N ARG A 109 -8.86 -11.87 8.93
CA ARG A 109 -9.94 -12.66 8.32
C ARG A 109 -10.85 -13.26 9.37
N ARG A 110 -12.14 -13.39 9.01
CA ARG A 110 -13.15 -14.05 9.86
C ARG A 110 -13.48 -15.47 9.43
N GLU A 111 -13.06 -15.88 8.24
CA GLU A 111 -13.30 -17.21 7.69
C GLU A 111 -11.99 -17.99 7.54
N THR A 112 -12.09 -19.30 7.37
CA THR A 112 -10.92 -20.17 7.21
C THR A 112 -10.18 -19.90 5.91
N PHE A 113 -8.86 -20.11 5.92
CA PHE A 113 -8.07 -19.96 4.69
C PHE A 113 -8.52 -20.99 3.66
N SER A 114 -8.92 -20.51 2.49
CA SER A 114 -9.33 -21.38 1.39
C SER A 114 -8.92 -20.78 0.06
N TRP A 115 -8.80 -21.63 -0.96
CA TRP A 115 -8.55 -21.16 -2.32
C TRP A 115 -9.65 -20.25 -2.85
N ALA A 116 -10.90 -20.51 -2.45
CA ALA A 116 -12.04 -19.64 -2.77
C ALA A 116 -11.85 -18.24 -2.18
N LEU A 117 -11.38 -18.13 -0.94
CA LEU A 117 -11.07 -16.85 -0.29
C LEU A 117 -9.96 -16.09 -1.03
N VAL A 118 -8.86 -16.76 -1.39
CA VAL A 118 -7.77 -16.15 -2.15
C VAL A 118 -8.28 -15.63 -3.48
N ARG A 119 -8.98 -16.46 -4.25
CA ARG A 119 -9.55 -16.07 -5.54
C ARG A 119 -10.49 -14.88 -5.41
N ARG A 120 -11.39 -14.88 -4.42
CA ARG A 120 -12.27 -13.73 -4.17
C ARG A 120 -11.47 -12.49 -3.82
N THR A 121 -10.47 -12.61 -2.95
CA THR A 121 -9.67 -11.48 -2.48
C THR A 121 -8.87 -10.83 -3.60
N PHE A 122 -8.36 -11.59 -4.58
CA PHE A 122 -7.59 -11.05 -5.71
C PHE A 122 -8.45 -10.69 -6.94
N LEU A 123 -9.61 -11.32 -7.15
CA LEU A 123 -10.46 -11.03 -8.31
C LEU A 123 -11.60 -10.04 -8.02
N SER A 124 -11.85 -9.69 -6.75
CA SER A 124 -12.87 -8.68 -6.43
C SER A 124 -12.49 -7.31 -6.98
N PRO A 125 -13.42 -6.54 -7.54
CA PRO A 125 -13.14 -5.19 -8.02
C PRO A 125 -12.81 -4.25 -6.84
N PRO A 126 -11.99 -3.21 -7.05
CA PRO A 126 -11.82 -2.16 -6.06
C PRO A 126 -13.13 -1.36 -5.97
N VAL A 127 -13.81 -1.47 -4.83
CA VAL A 127 -15.02 -0.71 -4.50
C VAL A 127 -14.73 0.30 -3.40
N ARG A 128 -15.24 1.54 -3.56
CA ARG A 128 -15.11 2.62 -2.57
C ARG A 128 -15.77 2.22 -1.25
N GLY A 129 -15.13 2.56 -0.12
CA GLY A 129 -15.67 2.31 1.21
C GLY A 129 -15.52 0.88 1.73
N ASN A 130 -14.84 -0.02 1.02
CA ASN A 130 -14.44 -1.28 1.62
C ASN A 130 -13.26 -1.00 2.57
N VAL A 131 -13.51 -1.08 3.88
CA VAL A 131 -12.58 -0.83 4.99
C VAL A 131 -11.22 -1.53 4.81
N LEU A 132 -11.20 -2.63 4.04
CA LEU A 132 -10.03 -3.41 3.64
C LEU A 132 -9.14 -2.74 2.56
N GLN A 133 -9.37 -1.47 2.20
CA GLN A 133 -8.48 -0.72 1.29
C GLN A 133 -7.59 0.30 2.01
N GLY A 134 -7.66 0.39 3.35
CA GLY A 134 -6.78 1.28 4.13
C GLY A 134 -7.10 2.78 3.99
N HIS A 135 -8.22 3.09 3.35
CA HIS A 135 -8.88 4.40 3.40
C HIS A 135 -9.74 4.44 4.67
N ALA A 136 -9.65 5.53 5.43
CA ALA A 136 -10.48 5.70 6.61
C ALA A 136 -11.97 5.71 6.19
N PRO A 137 -12.90 5.25 7.05
CA PRO A 137 -14.32 5.46 6.79
C PRO A 137 -14.58 6.95 6.55
N LEU A 138 -15.38 7.27 5.55
CA LEU A 138 -15.93 8.60 5.42
C LEU A 138 -16.98 8.74 6.51
N ASP A 139 -16.69 9.57 7.51
CA ASP A 139 -17.68 10.08 8.47
C ASP A 139 -18.75 10.91 7.75
#